data_AF-A0AAD9SS63-F1
#
_entry.id   AF-A0AAD9SS63-F1
#
_cell.length_a   1.000
_cell.length_b   1.000
_cell.length_c   1.000
_cell.angle_alpha   90.00
_cell.angle_beta   90.00
_cell.angle_gamma   90.00
#
_symmetry.space_group_name_H-M   'P 1'
#
loop_
_entity.id
_entity.type
_entity.pdbx_description
1 polymer ?
#
loop_
_entity_poly.entity_id
_entity_poly.type
_entity_poly.pdbx_seq_one_letter_code
_entity_poly.pdbx_strand_id
1 'polypeptide(L)'
;MADLTRMGLGVAALVAILIQLPFVQRIWILLKLGLAIGRVLQPLSDFTSYECRRIQDPLLQACEDLWLSEATRQLFLACSDSDSRTKWMPNEAKFEFAERSSRDAIIIMDLETLEFKSTSTSDFPGTAGDGIINFTGFTAVDVEGGAVEFFITNFRPSLDSGGEFVPVQAVVGGNATLEVFKLLPNTDILQHVRTIADPVVATPNRVAVAEGQGLYLTNDHGQYRTGWVRAV
;
A
#
# COMPACT_ATOMS: atom_id res chain seq x y z
N MET A 1 -55.17 17.33 22.83
CA MET A 1 -53.86 17.64 23.45
C MET A 1 -53.11 16.38 23.87
N ALA A 2 -53.72 15.45 24.63
CA ALA A 2 -53.04 14.25 25.15
C ALA A 2 -52.46 13.29 24.09
N ASP A 3 -53.10 13.10 22.94
CA ASP A 3 -52.61 12.21 21.88
C ASP A 3 -51.39 12.77 21.15
N LEU A 4 -51.33 14.10 20.99
CA LEU A 4 -50.18 14.78 20.39
C LEU A 4 -48.94 14.67 21.30
N THR A 5 -49.16 14.70 22.62
CA THR A 5 -48.09 14.52 23.62
C THR A 5 -47.60 13.07 23.66
N ARG A 6 -48.49 12.09 23.54
CA ARG A 6 -48.13 10.65 23.47
C ARG A 6 -47.38 10.30 22.20
N MET A 7 -47.80 10.81 21.05
CA MET A 7 -47.05 10.68 19.80
C MET A 7 -45.66 11.34 19.90
N GLY A 8 -45.56 12.53 20.50
CA GLY A 8 -44.29 13.21 20.72
C GLY A 8 -43.31 12.42 21.59
N LEU A 9 -43.81 11.81 22.68
CA LEU A 9 -43.02 10.95 23.56
C LEU A 9 -42.55 9.67 22.84
N GLY A 10 -43.42 9.04 22.04
CA GLY A 10 -43.06 7.85 21.27
C GLY A 10 -41.97 8.14 20.23
N VAL A 11 -42.07 9.27 19.52
CA VAL A 11 -41.05 9.69 18.55
C VAL A 11 -39.73 10.03 19.24
N ALA A 12 -39.76 10.74 20.37
CA ALA A 12 -38.56 11.07 21.12
C ALA A 12 -37.84 9.81 21.64
N ALA A 13 -38.58 8.82 22.14
CA ALA A 13 -38.01 7.55 22.58
C ALA A 13 -37.39 6.77 21.42
N LEU A 14 -38.05 6.73 20.25
CA LEU A 14 -37.52 6.08 19.06
C LEU A 14 -36.20 6.73 18.60
N VAL A 15 -36.16 8.06 18.54
CA VAL A 15 -34.95 8.81 18.18
C VAL A 15 -33.83 8.55 19.19
N ALA A 16 -34.13 8.54 20.48
CA ALA A 16 -33.13 8.23 21.51
C ALA A 16 -32.56 6.82 21.34
N ILE A 17 -33.39 5.81 21.06
CA ILE A 17 -32.93 4.44 20.79
C ILE A 17 -32.07 4.37 19.53
N LEU A 18 -32.48 5.04 18.45
CA LEU A 18 -31.74 5.06 17.19
C LEU A 18 -30.37 5.72 17.35
N ILE A 19 -30.26 6.81 18.13
CA ILE A 19 -28.99 7.50 18.41
C ILE A 19 -28.05 6.63 19.26
N GLN A 20 -28.59 5.73 20.09
CA GLN A 20 -27.77 4.77 20.86
C GLN A 20 -27.25 3.60 20.02
N LEU A 21 -27.71 3.43 18.77
CA LEU A 21 -27.17 2.39 17.91
C LEU A 21 -25.69 2.69 17.60
N PRO A 22 -24.78 1.72 17.79
CA PRO A 22 -23.35 1.94 17.62
C PRO A 22 -22.99 2.41 16.20
N PHE A 23 -23.79 2.05 15.20
CA PHE A 23 -23.66 2.57 13.83
C PHE A 23 -23.89 4.09 13.77
N VAL A 24 -24.93 4.61 14.42
CA VAL A 24 -25.25 6.05 14.43
C VAL A 24 -24.23 6.83 15.27
N GLN A 25 -23.69 6.23 16.33
CA GLN A 25 -22.61 6.86 17.09
C GLN A 25 -21.29 6.89 16.31
N ARG A 26 -21.00 5.86 15.52
CA ARG A 26 -19.79 5.76 14.70
C ARG A 26 -19.90 6.53 13.38
N ILE A 27 -21.09 6.73 12.82
CA ILE A 27 -21.24 7.42 11.53
C ILE A 27 -20.72 8.84 11.58
N TRP A 28 -20.90 9.54 12.71
CA TRP A 28 -20.34 10.87 12.90
C TRP A 28 -18.82 10.88 12.90
N ILE A 29 -18.19 9.87 13.51
CA ILE A 29 -16.73 9.71 13.50
C ILE A 29 -16.24 9.39 12.09
N LEU A 30 -16.92 8.46 11.39
CA LEU A 30 -16.60 8.09 10.01
C LEU A 30 -16.74 9.27 9.05
N LEU A 31 -17.80 10.07 9.16
CA LEU A 31 -18.00 11.26 8.34
C LEU A 31 -16.95 12.33 8.63
N LYS A 32 -16.63 12.59 9.90
CA LYS A 32 -15.60 13.58 10.26
C LYS A 32 -14.21 13.17 9.80
N LEU A 33 -13.82 11.92 10.02
CA LEU A 33 -12.51 11.40 9.62
C LEU A 33 -12.40 11.23 8.10
N GLY A 34 -13.40 10.61 7.47
CA GLY A 34 -13.40 10.29 6.04
C GLY A 34 -13.52 11.53 5.15
N LEU A 35 -14.36 12.49 5.50
CA LEU A 35 -14.51 13.75 4.75
C LEU A 35 -13.60 14.87 5.26
N ALA A 36 -12.72 14.58 6.23
CA ALA A 36 -11.86 15.55 6.88
C ALA A 36 -12.58 16.82 7.40
N ILE A 37 -13.85 16.70 7.82
CA ILE A 37 -14.67 17.85 8.26
C ILE A 37 -14.06 18.47 9.51
N GLY A 38 -13.71 19.75 9.41
CA GLY A 38 -13.10 20.51 10.51
C GLY A 38 -11.60 20.24 10.70
N ARG A 39 -10.96 19.49 9.79
CA ARG A 39 -9.50 19.34 9.79
C ARG A 39 -8.87 20.64 9.30
N VAL A 40 -7.94 21.18 10.10
CA VAL A 40 -7.11 22.32 9.70
C VAL A 40 -5.77 21.77 9.26
N LEU A 41 -5.33 22.14 8.04
CA LEU A 41 -3.99 21.85 7.56
C LEU A 41 -3.08 23.02 7.94
N GLN A 42 -2.11 22.76 8.81
CA GLN A 42 -1.10 23.75 9.15
C GLN A 42 0.00 23.75 8.07
N PRO A 43 0.36 24.91 7.50
CA PRO A 43 1.47 25.00 6.56
C PRO A 43 2.79 24.60 7.22
N LEU A 44 3.65 23.87 6.49
CA LEU A 44 5.00 23.55 6.97
C LEU A 44 5.85 24.80 7.23
N SER A 45 5.54 25.92 6.57
CA SER A 45 6.23 27.21 6.77
C SER A 45 6.09 27.77 8.19
N ASP A 46 5.12 27.29 8.98
CA ASP A 46 4.96 27.70 10.38
C ASP A 46 6.08 27.12 11.27
N PHE A 47 6.76 26.07 10.83
CA PHE A 47 7.85 25.41 11.56
C PHE A 47 9.21 25.96 11.12
N THR A 48 9.57 27.15 11.61
CA THR A 48 10.75 27.90 11.18
C THR A 48 12.11 27.28 11.53
N SER A 49 12.13 26.22 12.34
CA SER A 49 13.35 25.48 12.70
C SER A 49 13.80 24.47 11.62
N TYR A 50 13.01 24.26 10.58
CA TYR A 50 13.29 23.29 9.53
C TYR A 50 13.41 23.97 8.18
N GLU A 51 14.40 23.55 7.39
CA GLU A 51 14.48 23.87 5.98
C GLU A 51 14.00 22.68 5.16
N CYS A 52 12.97 22.89 4.35
CA CYS A 52 12.45 21.87 3.45
C CYS A 52 13.01 22.07 2.05
N ARG A 53 13.66 21.04 1.50
CA ARG A 53 14.06 21.00 0.09
C ARG A 53 13.19 19.99 -0.65
N ARG A 54 12.50 20.45 -1.70
CA ARG A 54 11.80 19.54 -2.61
C ARG A 54 12.81 18.84 -3.50
N ILE A 55 12.78 17.51 -3.50
CA ILE A 55 13.50 16.69 -4.47
C ILE A 55 12.51 16.37 -5.59
N GLN A 56 12.86 16.69 -6.84
CA GLN A 56 12.00 16.46 -7.99
C GLN A 56 12.80 15.73 -9.05
N ASP A 57 12.46 14.46 -9.26
CA ASP A 57 13.11 13.59 -10.21
C ASP A 57 12.08 12.59 -10.79
N PRO A 58 12.14 12.23 -12.08
CA PRO A 58 11.27 11.21 -12.67
C PRO A 58 11.35 9.83 -12.00
N LEU A 59 12.46 9.48 -11.36
CA LEU A 59 12.61 8.24 -10.58
C LEU A 59 11.94 8.31 -9.21
N LEU A 60 11.69 9.52 -8.70
CA LEU A 60 11.10 9.76 -7.38
C LEU A 60 9.62 10.13 -7.50
N GLN A 61 8.87 9.29 -8.22
CA GLN A 61 7.43 9.41 -8.38
C GLN A 61 6.71 8.32 -7.61
N ALA A 62 5.53 8.67 -7.09
CA ALA A 62 4.64 7.75 -6.37
C ALA A 62 5.35 6.88 -5.32
N CYS A 63 6.35 7.44 -4.62
CA CYS A 63 7.11 6.76 -3.57
C CYS A 63 6.23 6.64 -2.32
N GLU A 64 5.52 5.53 -2.17
CA GLU A 64 4.43 5.40 -1.19
C GLU A 64 4.90 4.93 0.18
N ASP A 65 5.96 4.11 0.22
CA ASP A 65 6.55 3.62 1.47
C ASP A 65 8.07 3.85 1.49
N LEU A 66 8.62 3.87 2.71
CA LEU A 66 9.98 4.26 3.02
C LEU A 66 10.52 3.37 4.14
N TRP A 67 11.77 2.94 4.03
CA TRP A 67 12.45 2.21 5.10
C TRP A 67 13.91 2.64 5.21
N LEU A 68 14.34 2.97 6.44
CA LEU A 68 15.70 3.39 6.73
C LEU A 68 16.49 2.20 7.29
N SER A 69 17.60 1.85 6.63
CA SER A 69 18.59 0.97 7.25
C SER A 69 19.38 1.76 8.29
N GLU A 70 19.33 1.32 9.54
CA GLU A 70 20.17 1.89 10.58
C GLU A 70 21.63 1.45 10.42
N ALA A 71 21.86 0.25 9.85
CA ALA A 71 23.21 -0.28 9.64
C ALA A 71 23.98 0.46 8.53
N THR A 72 23.32 0.78 7.41
CA THR A 72 23.98 1.43 6.26
C THR A 72 23.68 2.92 6.13
N ARG A 73 22.73 3.44 6.92
CA ARG A 73 22.21 4.82 6.82
C ARG A 73 21.61 5.17 5.45
N GLN A 74 21.24 4.15 4.68
CA GLN A 74 20.53 4.31 3.40
C GLN A 74 19.02 4.30 3.61
N LEU A 75 18.35 5.21 2.92
CA LEU A 75 16.90 5.25 2.84
C LEU A 75 16.45 4.52 1.57
N PHE A 76 15.58 3.54 1.73
CA PHE A 76 14.96 2.80 0.63
C PHE A 76 13.56 3.35 0.39
N LEU A 77 13.21 3.62 -0.87
CA LEU A 77 11.93 4.20 -1.25
C LEU A 77 11.21 3.29 -2.24
N ALA A 78 9.93 3.02 -1.99
CA ALA A 78 9.07 2.24 -2.87
C ALA A 78 8.44 3.13 -3.96
N CYS A 79 9.18 3.41 -5.02
CA CYS A 79 8.76 4.32 -6.10
C CYS A 79 8.19 3.60 -7.31
N SER A 80 7.38 4.33 -8.08
CA SER A 80 6.55 3.81 -9.16
C SER A 80 6.24 4.91 -10.19
N ASP A 81 5.43 4.60 -11.19
CA ASP A 81 4.87 5.60 -12.09
C ASP A 81 3.51 6.10 -11.59
N SER A 82 3.37 7.43 -11.42
CA SER A 82 2.14 8.00 -10.89
C SER A 82 0.93 7.84 -11.82
N ASP A 83 1.15 7.80 -13.14
CA ASP A 83 0.06 7.66 -14.11
C ASP A 83 -0.45 6.22 -14.17
N SER A 84 0.46 5.24 -14.29
CA SER A 84 0.17 3.81 -14.25
C SER A 84 -0.56 3.40 -12.97
N ARG A 85 -0.28 4.01 -11.81
CA ARG A 85 -1.05 3.74 -10.58
C ARG A 85 -2.52 4.14 -10.67
N THR A 86 -2.87 5.11 -11.52
CA THR A 86 -4.28 5.42 -11.79
C THR A 86 -4.98 4.32 -12.59
N LYS A 87 -4.20 3.43 -13.22
CA LYS A 87 -4.65 2.37 -14.14
C LYS A 87 -4.58 0.98 -13.54
N TRP A 88 -3.49 0.65 -12.88
CA TRP A 88 -3.25 -0.62 -12.21
C TRP A 88 -2.81 -0.40 -10.76
N MET A 89 -3.77 -0.60 -9.86
CA MET A 89 -3.62 -0.45 -8.42
C MET A 89 -4.82 -1.18 -7.81
N PRO A 90 -4.79 -2.52 -7.74
CA PRO A 90 -5.95 -3.30 -7.35
C PRO A 90 -6.54 -2.88 -6.01
N ASN A 91 -5.71 -2.43 -5.06
CA ASN A 91 -6.09 -1.81 -3.78
C ASN A 91 -7.02 -0.61 -3.89
N GLU A 92 -6.94 0.14 -4.99
CA GLU A 92 -7.82 1.28 -5.27
C GLU A 92 -8.86 0.97 -6.37
N ALA A 93 -9.17 -0.31 -6.57
CA ALA A 93 -10.07 -0.80 -7.62
C ALA A 93 -9.68 -0.37 -9.06
N LYS A 94 -8.39 -0.24 -9.33
CA LYS A 94 -7.86 0.02 -10.68
C LYS A 94 -7.33 -1.28 -11.29
N PHE A 95 -7.87 -1.67 -12.45
CA PHE A 95 -7.72 -3.02 -13.00
C PHE A 95 -7.28 -3.05 -14.48
N GLU A 96 -6.77 -1.95 -15.03
CA GLU A 96 -6.22 -1.86 -16.38
C GLU A 96 -4.78 -2.42 -16.41
N PHE A 97 -4.64 -3.74 -16.33
CA PHE A 97 -3.32 -4.39 -16.17
C PHE A 97 -2.34 -4.17 -17.33
N ALA A 98 -2.84 -3.85 -18.52
CA ALA A 98 -2.00 -3.54 -19.68
C ALA A 98 -1.21 -2.23 -19.49
N GLU A 99 -1.70 -1.32 -18.65
CA GLU A 99 -1.12 -0.02 -18.34
C GLU A 99 -0.36 -0.02 -17.00
N ARG A 100 -0.10 -1.22 -16.44
CA ARG A 100 0.67 -1.36 -15.20
C ARG A 100 2.09 -0.86 -15.41
N SER A 101 2.66 -0.30 -14.35
CA SER A 101 4.00 0.25 -14.39
C SER A 101 5.03 -0.85 -14.64
N SER A 102 5.98 -0.57 -15.53
CA SER A 102 7.21 -1.36 -15.73
C SER A 102 8.42 -0.71 -15.07
N ARG A 103 8.20 0.34 -14.28
CA ARG A 103 9.23 1.19 -13.66
C ARG A 103 9.25 1.12 -12.13
N ASP A 104 8.42 0.29 -11.53
CA ASP A 104 8.40 0.10 -10.09
C ASP A 104 9.75 -0.44 -9.62
N ALA A 105 10.36 0.27 -8.69
CA ALA A 105 11.69 -0.06 -8.18
C ALA A 105 11.89 0.45 -6.76
N ILE A 106 12.70 -0.28 -5.99
CA ILE A 106 13.24 0.26 -4.76
C ILE A 106 14.32 1.26 -5.16
N ILE A 107 14.18 2.51 -4.72
CA ILE A 107 15.21 3.52 -4.88
C ILE A 107 16.07 3.50 -3.63
N ILE A 108 17.39 3.45 -3.80
CA ILE A 108 18.37 3.57 -2.71
C ILE A 108 18.81 5.03 -2.68
N MET A 109 18.62 5.69 -1.55
CA MET A 109 19.02 7.08 -1.32
C MET A 109 20.01 7.18 -0.16
N ASP A 110 21.10 7.89 -0.39
CA ASP A 110 22.03 8.29 0.66
C ASP A 110 21.46 9.53 1.39
N LEU A 111 21.33 9.46 2.71
CA LEU A 111 20.74 10.56 3.48
C LEU A 111 21.67 11.75 3.69
N GLU A 112 22.99 11.58 3.52
CA GLU A 112 23.97 12.64 3.71
C GLU A 112 24.14 13.43 2.41
N THR A 113 24.30 12.73 1.28
CA THR A 113 24.53 13.36 -0.04
C THR A 113 23.24 13.64 -0.80
N LEU A 114 22.14 12.96 -0.45
CA LEU A 114 20.87 12.94 -1.20
C LEU A 114 21.01 12.36 -2.61
N GLU A 115 22.12 11.68 -2.91
CA GLU A 115 22.27 10.91 -4.14
C GLU A 115 21.40 9.66 -4.08
N PHE A 116 20.82 9.27 -5.22
CA PHE A 116 19.96 8.12 -5.29
C PHE A 116 20.15 7.34 -6.59
N LYS A 117 19.82 6.04 -6.53
CA LYS A 117 19.85 5.13 -7.68
C LYS A 117 18.70 4.12 -7.61
N SER A 118 18.23 3.70 -8.78
CA SER A 118 17.19 2.68 -8.90
C SER A 118 17.78 1.28 -8.81
N THR A 119 17.11 0.35 -8.13
CA THR A 119 17.47 -1.06 -8.17
C THR A 119 16.95 -1.77 -9.41
N SER A 120 17.68 -2.77 -9.87
CA SER A 120 17.17 -3.78 -10.81
C SER A 120 16.84 -5.08 -10.07
N THR A 121 15.95 -5.90 -10.63
CA THR A 121 15.63 -7.23 -10.09
C THR A 121 16.37 -8.31 -10.88
N SER A 122 16.87 -9.34 -10.17
CA SER A 122 17.43 -10.56 -10.77
C SER A 122 16.66 -11.78 -10.28
N ASP A 123 16.58 -12.80 -11.14
CA ASP A 123 15.91 -14.08 -10.89
C ASP A 123 14.40 -13.99 -10.56
N PHE A 124 13.79 -12.82 -10.71
CA PHE A 124 12.35 -12.64 -10.54
C PHE A 124 11.63 -12.91 -11.87
N PRO A 125 10.77 -13.94 -11.96
CA PRO A 125 10.07 -14.24 -13.20
C PRO A 125 8.92 -13.26 -13.50
N GLY A 126 8.49 -12.45 -12.52
CA GLY A 126 7.32 -11.58 -12.69
C GLY A 126 6.00 -12.36 -12.73
N THR A 127 5.00 -11.82 -13.42
CA THR A 127 3.67 -12.44 -13.48
C THR A 127 3.59 -13.53 -14.52
N ALA A 128 4.04 -13.25 -15.75
CA ALA A 128 3.99 -14.15 -16.90
C ALA A 128 5.36 -14.21 -17.61
N GLY A 129 6.45 -14.26 -16.84
CA GLY A 129 7.82 -14.21 -17.38
C GLY A 129 8.28 -12.79 -17.76
N ASP A 130 7.53 -11.76 -17.35
CA ASP A 130 7.81 -10.36 -17.68
C ASP A 130 8.84 -9.70 -16.75
N GLY A 131 9.16 -10.34 -15.61
CA GLY A 131 10.05 -9.76 -14.60
C GLY A 131 9.50 -8.49 -13.93
N ILE A 132 8.22 -8.17 -14.13
CA ILE A 132 7.60 -6.95 -13.62
C ILE A 132 7.05 -7.19 -12.22
N ILE A 133 7.39 -6.28 -11.30
CA ILE A 133 6.79 -6.17 -9.97
C ILE A 133 5.88 -4.94 -9.93
N ASN A 134 4.73 -5.02 -9.28
CA ASN A 134 3.84 -3.88 -9.07
C ASN A 134 3.51 -3.76 -7.60
N PHE A 135 4.12 -2.84 -6.89
CA PHE A 135 4.06 -2.81 -5.42
C PHE A 135 3.58 -1.48 -4.85
N THR A 136 3.20 -1.51 -3.59
CA THR A 136 2.83 -0.31 -2.83
C THR A 136 3.71 -0.21 -1.59
N GLY A 137 3.46 -1.04 -0.58
CA GLY A 137 4.28 -1.08 0.63
C GLY A 137 5.35 -2.16 0.63
N PHE A 138 6.31 -1.99 1.52
CA PHE A 138 7.32 -3.00 1.81
C PHE A 138 7.83 -2.86 3.24
N THR A 139 8.62 -3.84 3.66
CA THR A 139 9.51 -3.69 4.80
C THR A 139 10.85 -4.32 4.45
N ALA A 140 11.87 -3.98 5.22
CA ALA A 140 13.17 -4.58 5.09
C ALA A 140 13.79 -4.80 6.47
N VAL A 141 14.80 -5.67 6.49
CA VAL A 141 15.60 -5.95 7.68
C VAL A 141 17.07 -5.97 7.29
N ASP A 142 17.90 -5.35 8.13
CA ASP A 142 19.34 -5.49 8.04
C ASP A 142 19.70 -6.93 8.45
N VAL A 143 20.49 -7.62 7.61
CA VAL A 143 20.97 -8.98 7.87
C VAL A 143 22.48 -9.01 8.03
N GLU A 144 23.00 -10.11 8.61
CA GLU A 144 24.43 -10.29 8.83
C GLU A 144 25.24 -10.14 7.53
N GLY A 145 26.40 -9.48 7.63
CA GLY A 145 27.26 -9.17 6.48
C GLY A 145 26.85 -7.91 5.72
N GLY A 146 25.91 -7.10 6.24
CA GLY A 146 25.51 -5.81 5.66
C GLY A 146 24.56 -5.91 4.48
N ALA A 147 24.00 -7.09 4.24
CA ALA A 147 22.93 -7.26 3.27
C ALA A 147 21.60 -6.78 3.86
N VAL A 148 20.61 -6.55 2.99
CA VAL A 148 19.25 -6.16 3.38
C VAL A 148 18.27 -7.13 2.74
N GLU A 149 17.40 -7.73 3.55
CA GLU A 149 16.31 -8.58 3.06
C GLU A 149 15.02 -7.75 3.01
N PHE A 150 14.35 -7.76 1.85
CA PHE A 150 13.14 -7.01 1.57
C PHE A 150 11.95 -7.96 1.50
N PHE A 151 10.82 -7.53 2.05
CA PHE A 151 9.52 -8.14 1.89
C PHE A 151 8.62 -7.10 1.22
N ILE A 152 8.29 -7.34 -0.04
CA ILE A 152 7.63 -6.35 -0.90
C ILE A 152 6.24 -6.87 -1.25
N THR A 153 5.22 -6.04 -1.11
CA THR A 153 3.88 -6.38 -1.60
C THR A 153 3.89 -6.46 -3.12
N ASN A 154 3.10 -7.32 -3.77
CA ASN A 154 3.08 -7.37 -5.22
C ASN A 154 1.67 -7.64 -5.74
N PHE A 155 1.10 -6.64 -6.41
CA PHE A 155 -0.19 -6.67 -7.06
C PHE A 155 -0.08 -7.24 -8.47
N ARG A 156 0.15 -8.55 -8.56
CA ARG A 156 0.21 -9.25 -9.84
C ARG A 156 -1.16 -9.27 -10.51
N PRO A 157 -1.23 -9.10 -11.84
CA PRO A 157 -2.43 -9.46 -12.59
C PRO A 157 -2.76 -10.94 -12.41
N SER A 158 -4.04 -11.27 -12.40
CA SER A 158 -4.51 -12.65 -12.36
C SER A 158 -4.34 -13.33 -13.70
N LEU A 159 -3.90 -14.59 -13.67
CA LEU A 159 -3.80 -15.47 -14.83
C LEU A 159 -4.92 -16.52 -14.79
N ASP A 160 -5.33 -17.00 -15.96
CA ASP A 160 -6.23 -18.14 -16.09
C ASP A 160 -5.48 -19.48 -15.93
N SER A 161 -6.20 -20.60 -16.06
CA SER A 161 -5.61 -21.94 -15.96
C SER A 161 -4.61 -22.27 -17.08
N GLY A 162 -4.62 -21.52 -18.18
CA GLY A 162 -3.67 -21.63 -19.28
C GLY A 162 -2.40 -20.80 -19.08
N GLY A 163 -2.35 -19.94 -18.05
CA GLY A 163 -1.25 -19.02 -17.80
C GLY A 163 -1.38 -17.69 -18.55
N GLU A 164 -2.52 -17.43 -19.19
CA GLU A 164 -2.80 -16.18 -19.89
C GLU A 164 -3.46 -15.16 -18.94
N PHE A 165 -3.26 -13.87 -19.20
CA PHE A 165 -3.88 -12.84 -18.38
C PHE A 165 -5.42 -12.92 -18.48
N VAL A 166 -6.09 -12.91 -17.32
CA VAL A 166 -7.55 -12.83 -17.28
C VAL A 166 -7.99 -11.52 -17.94
N PRO A 167 -8.85 -11.54 -18.98
CA PRO A 167 -9.20 -10.33 -19.73
C PRO A 167 -9.89 -9.25 -18.88
N VAL A 168 -10.69 -9.66 -17.91
CA VAL A 168 -11.45 -8.76 -17.02
C VAL A 168 -10.98 -8.96 -15.58
N GLN A 169 -9.88 -8.30 -15.22
CA GLN A 169 -9.27 -8.37 -13.90
C GLN A 169 -10.23 -7.95 -12.78
N ALA A 170 -11.15 -7.02 -13.02
CA ALA A 170 -12.13 -6.56 -12.02
C ALA A 170 -13.07 -7.67 -11.49
N VAL A 171 -13.24 -8.78 -12.23
CA VAL A 171 -14.08 -9.92 -11.83
C VAL A 171 -13.35 -10.87 -10.88
N VAL A 172 -12.02 -10.94 -10.97
CA VAL A 172 -11.18 -11.87 -10.21
C VAL A 172 -10.30 -11.18 -9.15
N GLY A 173 -10.05 -9.89 -9.33
CA GLY A 173 -9.16 -9.07 -8.50
C GLY A 173 -7.68 -9.27 -8.86
N GLY A 174 -6.82 -8.60 -8.10
CA GLY A 174 -5.37 -8.83 -8.18
C GLY A 174 -4.99 -10.18 -7.56
N ASN A 175 -4.01 -10.85 -8.14
CA ASN A 175 -3.41 -12.06 -7.60
C ASN A 175 -2.22 -11.69 -6.70
N ALA A 176 -2.52 -11.04 -5.58
CA ALA A 176 -1.49 -10.42 -4.76
C ALA A 176 -0.56 -11.45 -4.10
N THR A 177 0.72 -11.11 -4.00
CA THR A 177 1.78 -11.92 -3.35
C THR A 177 2.64 -11.03 -2.46
N LEU A 178 3.48 -11.65 -1.63
CA LEU A 178 4.66 -10.99 -1.07
C LEU A 178 5.91 -11.55 -1.75
N GLU A 179 6.78 -10.69 -2.22
CA GLU A 179 8.04 -11.07 -2.84
C GLU A 179 9.18 -10.80 -1.87
N VAL A 180 10.03 -11.80 -1.67
CA VAL A 180 11.22 -11.67 -0.83
C VAL A 180 12.43 -11.45 -1.73
N PHE A 181 13.15 -10.36 -1.49
CA PHE A 181 14.38 -10.03 -2.20
C PHE A 181 15.54 -9.85 -1.23
N LYS A 182 16.76 -10.02 -1.74
CA LYS A 182 17.99 -9.72 -1.01
C LYS A 182 18.84 -8.73 -1.79
N LEU A 183 19.29 -7.68 -1.12
CA LEU A 183 20.28 -6.74 -1.61
C LEU A 183 21.61 -7.01 -0.90
N LEU A 184 22.69 -7.18 -1.67
CA LEU A 184 24.02 -7.33 -1.12
C LEU A 184 24.70 -5.96 -0.94
N PRO A 185 25.69 -5.83 -0.04
CA PRO A 185 26.43 -4.59 0.12
C PRO A 185 27.03 -4.12 -1.22
N ASN A 186 26.98 -2.81 -1.45
CA ASN A 186 27.56 -2.15 -2.62
C ASN A 186 26.99 -2.59 -3.97
N THR A 187 25.82 -3.23 -4.01
CA THR A 187 25.10 -3.53 -5.26
C THR A 187 23.86 -2.65 -5.41
N ASP A 188 23.18 -2.77 -6.53
CA ASP A 188 21.87 -2.21 -6.85
C ASP A 188 20.95 -3.29 -7.45
N ILE A 189 21.23 -4.55 -7.13
CA ILE A 189 20.51 -5.71 -7.66
C ILE A 189 19.75 -6.37 -6.51
N LEU A 190 18.43 -6.33 -6.60
CA LEU A 190 17.52 -7.11 -5.77
C LEU A 190 17.46 -8.55 -6.31
N GLN A 191 18.07 -9.48 -5.59
CA GLN A 191 18.02 -10.90 -5.90
C GLN A 191 16.73 -11.50 -5.37
N HIS A 192 15.89 -12.04 -6.24
CA HIS A 192 14.67 -12.72 -5.82
C HIS A 192 15.02 -13.97 -5.03
N VAL A 193 14.47 -14.09 -3.83
CA VAL A 193 14.67 -15.23 -2.95
C VAL A 193 13.50 -16.19 -3.06
N ARG A 194 12.27 -15.68 -2.95
CA ARG A 194 11.03 -16.47 -3.02
C ARG A 194 9.79 -15.60 -3.15
N THR A 195 8.73 -16.20 -3.66
CA THR A 195 7.37 -15.66 -3.61
C THR A 195 6.58 -16.32 -2.47
N ILE A 196 5.89 -15.52 -1.66
CA ILE A 196 4.92 -15.97 -0.67
C ILE A 196 3.53 -15.70 -1.24
N ALA A 197 2.82 -16.78 -1.55
CA ALA A 197 1.43 -16.76 -2.00
C ALA A 197 0.57 -17.51 -0.98
N ASP A 198 -0.39 -16.81 -0.37
CA ASP A 198 -1.29 -17.40 0.61
C ASP A 198 -2.67 -16.73 0.47
N PRO A 199 -3.80 -17.46 0.68
CA PRO A 199 -5.13 -16.86 0.67
C PRO A 199 -5.25 -15.59 1.52
N VAL A 200 -4.54 -15.49 2.65
CA VAL A 200 -4.58 -14.31 3.52
C VAL A 200 -3.94 -13.06 2.91
N VAL A 201 -3.09 -13.21 1.89
CA VAL A 201 -2.52 -12.12 1.09
C VAL A 201 -3.52 -11.75 -0.01
N ALA A 202 -4.55 -11.01 0.37
CA ALA A 202 -5.66 -10.68 -0.53
C ALA A 202 -5.54 -9.26 -1.10
N THR A 203 -5.33 -8.29 -0.22
CA THR A 203 -5.26 -6.85 -0.53
C THR A 203 -4.10 -6.20 0.23
N PRO A 204 -2.87 -6.72 0.10
CA PRO A 204 -1.75 -6.34 0.95
C PRO A 204 -1.37 -4.87 0.75
N ASN A 205 -1.44 -4.07 1.81
CA ASN A 205 -1.01 -2.68 1.79
C ASN A 205 0.45 -2.56 2.24
N ARG A 206 0.75 -3.05 3.45
CA ARG A 206 2.08 -3.05 4.04
C ARG A 206 2.33 -4.32 4.83
N VAL A 207 3.58 -4.79 4.79
CA VAL A 207 4.10 -5.90 5.57
C VAL A 207 5.03 -5.38 6.66
N ALA A 208 5.11 -6.06 7.79
CA ALA A 208 6.08 -5.79 8.86
C ALA A 208 6.70 -7.11 9.32
N VAL A 209 8.01 -7.11 9.53
CA VAL A 209 8.72 -8.27 10.09
C VAL A 209 8.50 -8.31 11.60
N ALA A 210 8.12 -9.49 12.10
CA ALA A 210 8.08 -9.79 13.52
C ALA A 210 9.28 -10.68 13.84
N GLU A 211 10.27 -10.13 14.55
CA GLU A 211 11.50 -10.84 14.90
C GLU A 211 11.20 -12.21 15.54
N GLY A 212 11.67 -13.28 14.89
CA GLY A 212 11.45 -14.66 15.35
C GLY A 212 10.00 -15.16 15.30
N GLN A 213 9.05 -14.37 14.78
CA GLN A 213 7.61 -14.66 14.83
C GLN A 213 6.92 -14.65 13.46
N GLY A 214 7.62 -14.22 12.40
CA GLY A 214 7.11 -14.25 11.03
C GLY A 214 6.80 -12.85 10.50
N LEU A 215 5.68 -12.72 9.78
CA LEU A 215 5.27 -11.48 9.12
C LEU A 215 3.88 -11.06 9.59
N TYR A 216 3.70 -9.77 9.85
CA TYR A 216 2.39 -9.15 9.93
C TYR A 216 2.06 -8.48 8.60
N LEU A 217 0.80 -8.59 8.19
CA LEU A 217 0.32 -8.02 6.93
C LEU A 217 -0.98 -7.26 7.19
N THR A 218 -1.05 -6.04 6.68
CA THR A 218 -2.32 -5.32 6.58
C THR A 218 -2.95 -5.59 5.23
N ASN A 219 -4.20 -6.04 5.24
CA ASN A 219 -5.04 -6.07 4.05
C ASN A 219 -5.97 -4.85 4.10
N ASP A 220 -5.76 -3.84 3.26
CA ASP A 220 -6.48 -2.56 3.37
C ASP A 220 -7.99 -2.70 3.14
N HIS A 221 -8.42 -3.69 2.37
CA HIS A 221 -9.83 -4.02 2.19
C HIS A 221 -10.14 -5.47 2.62
N GLY A 222 -9.38 -5.97 3.59
CA GLY A 222 -9.54 -7.33 4.11
C GLY A 222 -9.41 -8.40 3.03
N GLN A 223 -10.30 -9.38 3.05
CA GLN A 223 -10.25 -10.54 2.13
C GLN A 223 -11.00 -10.32 0.81
N TYR A 224 -11.60 -9.15 0.61
CA TYR A 224 -12.39 -8.86 -0.59
C TYR A 224 -11.45 -8.41 -1.71
N ARG A 225 -11.31 -9.19 -2.78
CA ARG A 225 -10.44 -8.83 -3.92
C ARG A 225 -11.18 -8.04 -5.01
N THR A 226 -12.51 -8.04 -4.97
CA THR A 226 -13.41 -7.48 -6.00
C THR A 226 -14.66 -6.83 -5.40
N GLY A 227 -15.44 -6.18 -6.25
CA GLY A 227 -16.75 -5.61 -5.89
C GLY A 227 -16.70 -4.24 -5.21
N TRP A 228 -17.86 -3.76 -4.78
CA TRP A 228 -18.04 -2.38 -4.26
C TRP A 228 -17.24 -2.08 -3.00
N VAL A 229 -16.93 -3.10 -2.20
CA VAL A 229 -16.08 -2.95 -1.00
C VAL A 229 -14.65 -2.52 -1.37
N ARG A 230 -14.26 -2.59 -2.65
CA ARG A 230 -12.97 -2.08 -3.17
C ARG A 230 -12.99 -0.65 -3.66
N ALA A 231 -14.17 -0.07 -3.87
CA ALA A 231 -14.32 1.26 -4.44
C ALA A 231 -14.46 2.36 -3.36
N VAL A 232 -14.36 1.99 -2.08
CA VAL A 232 -14.68 2.85 -0.92
C VAL A 232 -13.54 2.81 0.08
#